data_AF-A0A9E3A3W6-F1
#
_entry.id   AF-A0A9E3A3W6-F1
#
_cell.length_a   1.000
_cell.length_b   1.000
_cell.length_c   1.000
_cell.angle_alpha   90.00
_cell.angle_beta   90.00
_cell.angle_gamma   90.00
#
_symmetry.space_group_name_H-M   'P 1'
#
loop_
_entity.id
_entity.type
_entity.pdbx_description
1 polymer ?
#
loop_
_entity_poly.entity_id
_entity_poly.type
_entity_poly.pdbx_seq_one_letter_code
_entity_poly.pdbx_strand_id
1 'polypeptide(L)'
;MRISLRQVSAEARACRLCSKHLDPRPVFRVGASARVLLVGQAPGRRVHETGIPWNDPSGDVLRAWLAMDRDAFYDTSRIAIVPVGLCY
;
A
#
# COMPACT_ATOMS: atom_id res chain seq x y z
N MET A 1 4.91 15.15 20.27
CA MET A 1 3.70 14.37 19.96
C MET A 1 4.13 13.04 19.36
N ARG A 2 3.82 11.89 19.97
CA ARG A 2 4.09 10.58 19.37
C ARG A 2 2.88 10.20 18.51
N ILE A 3 3.07 10.13 17.19
CA ILE A 3 2.03 9.68 16.26
C ILE A 3 2.09 8.14 16.24
N SER A 4 0.98 7.47 16.58
CA SER A 4 0.89 6.01 16.51
C SER A 4 0.65 5.56 15.08
N LEU A 5 1.44 4.57 14.60
CA LEU A 5 1.22 3.95 13.29
C LEU A 5 -0.21 3.41 13.15
N ARG A 6 -0.77 2.84 14.24
CA ARG A 6 -2.15 2.33 14.26
C ARG A 6 -3.16 3.45 14.02
N GLN A 7 -2.99 4.60 14.69
CA GLN A 7 -3.90 5.74 14.57
C GLN A 7 -3.86 6.32 13.16
N VAL A 8 -2.67 6.68 12.66
CA VAL A 8 -2.55 7.27 11.32
C VAL A 8 -2.99 6.30 10.22
N SER A 9 -2.78 4.99 10.38
CA SER A 9 -3.28 3.99 9.42
C SER A 9 -4.80 3.89 9.43
N ALA A 10 -5.44 3.99 10.59
CA ALA A 10 -6.89 3.98 10.69
C ALA A 10 -7.49 5.24 10.04
N GLU A 11 -6.92 6.40 10.32
CA GLU A 11 -7.32 7.68 9.71
C GLU A 11 -7.15 7.65 8.18
N ALA A 12 -6.00 7.18 7.69
CA ALA A 12 -5.73 7.06 6.26
C ALA A 12 -6.70 6.09 5.55
N ARG A 13 -7.09 4.98 6.20
CA ARG A 13 -8.10 4.04 5.68
C ARG A 13 -9.51 4.63 5.64
N ALA A 14 -9.82 5.52 6.57
CA ALA A 14 -11.10 6.22 6.64
C ALA A 14 -11.15 7.48 5.75
N CYS A 15 -10.07 7.81 5.03
CA CYS A 15 -10.01 9.01 4.21
C CYS A 15 -11.07 9.01 3.10
N ARG A 16 -11.85 10.10 3.02
CA ARG A 16 -12.89 10.32 2.01
C ARG A 16 -12.68 11.62 1.21
N LEU A 17 -11.50 12.24 1.27
CA LEU A 17 -11.26 13.57 0.69
C LEU A 17 -11.56 13.66 -0.82
N CYS A 18 -11.36 12.57 -1.56
CA CYS A 18 -11.59 12.50 -3.00
C CYS A 18 -13.02 12.07 -3.39
N SER A 19 -13.96 11.94 -2.45
CA SER A 19 -15.31 11.37 -2.70
C SER A 19 -16.15 12.13 -3.73
N LYS A 20 -15.79 13.39 -4.04
CA LYS A 20 -16.44 14.18 -5.10
C LYS A 20 -16.00 13.79 -6.51
N HIS A 21 -14.90 13.06 -6.65
CA HIS A 21 -14.27 12.75 -7.94
C HIS A 21 -14.22 11.24 -8.21
N LEU A 22 -14.14 10.41 -7.18
CA LEU A 22 -14.01 8.95 -7.27
C LEU A 22 -14.56 8.28 -6.00
N ASP A 23 -14.79 6.97 -6.02
CA ASP A 23 -15.10 6.19 -4.80
C ASP A 23 -13.80 5.92 -4.02
N PRO A 24 -13.59 6.52 -2.83
CA PRO A 24 -12.31 6.43 -2.14
C PRO A 24 -12.03 5.00 -1.67
N ARG A 25 -10.88 4.46 -2.10
CA ARG A 25 -10.35 3.19 -1.63
C ARG A 25 -8.85 3.31 -1.34
N PRO A 26 -8.48 3.82 -0.16
CA PRO A 26 -7.08 3.94 0.24
C PRO A 26 -6.38 2.56 0.29
N VAL A 27 -5.41 2.31 -0.61
CA VAL A 27 -4.68 1.04 -0.67
C VAL A 27 -3.23 1.20 -0.18
N PHE A 28 -2.91 0.54 0.92
CA PHE A 28 -1.56 0.46 1.47
C PHE A 28 -1.46 -0.67 2.50
N ARG A 29 -0.24 -1.19 2.75
CA ARG A 29 0.05 -2.22 3.74
C ARG A 29 1.20 -1.76 4.63
N VAL A 30 1.02 -1.79 5.94
CA VAL A 30 2.05 -1.35 6.89
C VAL A 30 2.06 -2.27 8.10
N GLY A 31 3.24 -2.47 8.68
CA GLY A 31 3.41 -3.15 9.96
C GLY A 31 4.53 -2.48 10.74
N ALA A 32 4.39 -2.40 12.06
CA ALA A 32 5.32 -1.68 12.93
C ALA A 32 6.72 -2.30 12.98
N SER A 33 6.84 -3.59 12.66
CA SER A 33 8.12 -4.31 12.61
C SER A 33 8.76 -4.35 11.23
N ALA A 34 8.10 -3.84 10.19
CA ALA A 34 8.64 -3.82 8.84
C ALA A 34 9.98 -3.09 8.82
N ARG A 35 10.98 -3.71 8.17
CA ARG A 35 12.34 -3.16 8.08
C ARG A 35 12.60 -2.45 6.76
N VAL A 36 11.73 -2.66 5.77
CA VAL A 36 11.80 -2.01 4.45
C VAL A 36 10.47 -1.34 4.17
N LEU A 37 10.53 -0.09 3.70
CA LEU A 37 9.40 0.67 3.19
C LEU A 37 9.54 0.84 1.68
N LEU A 38 8.57 0.33 0.92
CA LEU A 38 8.44 0.56 -0.50
C LEU A 38 7.45 1.71 -0.74
N VAL A 39 7.91 2.74 -1.44
CA VAL A 39 7.10 3.91 -1.77
C VAL A 39 6.80 3.93 -3.28
N GLY A 40 5.52 3.99 -3.63
CA GLY A 40 5.04 4.02 -5.02
C GLY A 40 4.31 5.30 -5.33
N GLN A 41 3.90 5.49 -6.59
CA GLN A 41 3.18 6.68 -7.01
C GLN A 41 1.72 6.66 -6.54
N ALA A 42 0.86 5.85 -7.16
CA ALA A 42 -0.54 5.67 -6.79
C ALA A 42 -1.03 4.27 -7.19
N PRO A 43 -2.13 3.76 -6.61
CA PRO A 43 -2.78 2.56 -7.10
C PRO A 43 -3.16 2.72 -8.57
N GLY A 44 -2.95 1.68 -9.38
CA GLY A 44 -3.62 1.56 -10.68
C GLY A 44 -5.01 0.93 -10.56
N ARG A 45 -5.74 0.82 -11.66
CA ARG A 45 -7.09 0.23 -11.71
C ARG A 45 -7.18 -1.16 -11.05
N ARG A 46 -6.27 -2.09 -11.38
CA ARG A 46 -6.28 -3.45 -10.80
C ARG A 46 -6.02 -3.44 -9.30
N VAL A 47 -5.15 -2.54 -8.82
CA VAL A 47 -4.90 -2.37 -7.38
C VAL A 47 -6.13 -1.80 -6.69
N HIS A 48 -6.81 -0.85 -7.31
CA HIS A 48 -8.08 -0.32 -6.81
C HIS A 48 -9.15 -1.43 -6.70
N GLU A 49 -9.37 -2.21 -7.75
CA GLU A 49 -10.35 -3.30 -7.76
C GLU A 49 -10.03 -4.38 -6.71
N THR A 50 -8.75 -4.78 -6.59
CA THR A 50 -8.33 -5.88 -5.70
C THR A 50 -8.04 -5.44 -4.26
N GLY A 51 -7.71 -4.17 -4.03
CA GLY A 51 -7.19 -3.68 -2.75
C GLY A 51 -5.79 -4.21 -2.37
N ILE A 52 -5.06 -4.82 -3.31
CA ILE A 52 -3.74 -5.40 -3.07
C ILE A 52 -2.69 -4.54 -3.79
N PRO A 53 -1.77 -3.87 -3.08
CA PRO A 53 -0.75 -3.01 -3.71
C PRO A 53 0.21 -3.84 -4.57
N TRP A 54 0.67 -3.32 -5.72
CA TRP A 54 1.53 -4.06 -6.67
C TRP A 54 0.99 -5.45 -7.07
N ASN A 55 -0.33 -5.56 -7.22
CA ASN A 55 -1.00 -6.77 -7.70
C ASN A 55 -1.22 -6.76 -9.23
N ASP A 56 -0.31 -6.11 -9.95
CA ASP A 56 -0.29 -5.94 -11.39
C ASP A 56 1.10 -6.35 -11.94
N PRO A 57 1.33 -6.36 -13.26
CA PRO A 57 2.60 -6.81 -13.84
C PRO A 57 3.84 -6.05 -13.32
N SER A 58 3.69 -4.79 -12.90
CA SER A 58 4.81 -4.05 -12.30
C SER A 58 5.24 -4.65 -10.95
N GLY A 59 4.31 -5.27 -10.22
CA GLY A 59 4.59 -6.02 -9.01
C GLY A 59 5.33 -7.31 -9.27
N ASP A 60 5.06 -7.99 -10.38
CA ASP A 60 5.81 -9.19 -10.77
C ASP A 60 7.27 -8.84 -11.08
N VAL A 61 7.48 -7.75 -11.82
CA VAL A 61 8.82 -7.21 -12.11
C VAL A 61 9.55 -6.81 -10.83
N LEU A 62 8.89 -6.06 -9.94
CA LEU A 62 9.50 -5.62 -8.68
C LEU A 62 9.89 -6.81 -7.78
N ARG A 63 9.01 -7.81 -7.65
CA ARG A 63 9.31 -9.04 -6.88
C ARG A 63 10.50 -9.80 -7.47
N ALA A 64 10.61 -9.87 -8.79
CA ALA A 64 11.76 -10.47 -9.46
C ALA A 64 13.05 -9.70 -9.16
N TRP A 65 13.04 -8.36 -9.21
CA TRP A 65 14.21 -7.53 -8.86
C TRP A 65 14.66 -7.70 -7.41
N LEU A 66 13.70 -7.85 -6.50
CA LEU A 66 13.97 -8.05 -5.08
C LEU A 66 14.32 -9.51 -4.74
N ALA A 67 14.32 -10.41 -5.73
CA ALA A 67 14.47 -11.86 -5.55
C ALA A 67 13.54 -12.40 -4.44
N MET A 68 12.28 -12.00 -4.48
CA MET A 68 11.31 -12.23 -3.41
C MET A 68 10.03 -12.88 -3.94
N ASP A 69 9.55 -13.91 -3.26
CA ASP A 69 8.24 -14.49 -3.56
C ASP A 69 7.09 -13.59 -3.08
N ARG A 70 5.86 -13.98 -3.44
CA ARG A 70 4.65 -13.21 -3.14
C ARG A 70 4.36 -13.12 -1.65
N ASP A 71 4.56 -14.20 -0.89
CA ASP A 71 4.22 -14.26 0.53
C ASP A 71 5.19 -13.40 1.34
N ALA A 72 6.49 -13.52 1.05
CA ALA A 72 7.53 -12.67 1.60
C ALA A 72 7.32 -11.18 1.29
N PHE A 73 6.85 -10.85 0.08
CA PHE A 73 6.60 -9.47 -0.34
C PHE A 73 5.39 -8.84 0.37
N TYR A 74 4.38 -9.65 0.70
CA TYR A 74 3.17 -9.16 1.38
C TYR A 74 3.15 -9.36 2.90
N ASP A 75 4.22 -9.93 3.47
CA ASP A 75 4.42 -10.01 4.91
C ASP A 75 4.70 -8.61 5.48
N THR A 76 3.70 -8.07 6.17
CA THR A 76 3.77 -6.75 6.81
C THR A 76 4.76 -6.67 7.97
N SER A 77 5.27 -7.81 8.45
CA SER A 77 6.35 -7.82 9.44
C SER A 77 7.71 -7.51 8.82
N ARG A 78 7.86 -7.63 7.49
CA ARG A 78 9.11 -7.43 6.74
C ARG A 78 9.03 -6.19 5.86
N ILE A 79 7.96 -6.05 5.08
CA ILE A 79 7.77 -5.01 4.07
C ILE A 79 6.53 -4.16 4.38
N ALA A 80 6.72 -2.85 4.42
CA ALA A 80 5.65 -1.86 4.35
C ALA A 80 5.56 -1.31 2.92
N ILE A 81 4.34 -1.07 2.43
CA ILE A 81 4.04 -0.61 1.08
C ILE A 81 3.08 0.56 1.18
N VAL A 82 3.53 1.76 0.79
CA VAL A 82 2.77 3.01 0.87
C VAL A 82 2.87 3.76 -0.46
N PRO A 83 1.75 4.11 -1.12
CA PRO A 83 1.81 5.00 -2.27
C PRO A 83 1.75 6.48 -1.84
N VAL A 84 2.24 7.38 -2.68
CA VAL A 84 2.09 8.84 -2.49
C VAL A 84 0.63 9.26 -2.60
N GLY A 85 -0.11 8.73 -3.58
CA GLY A 85 -1.56 8.84 -3.69
C GLY A 85 -2.22 7.56 -3.19
N LEU A 86 -3.16 7.65 -2.23
CA LEU A 86 -3.78 6.46 -1.65
C LEU A 86 -4.88 5.84 -2.52
N CYS A 87 -5.49 6.62 -3.42
CA CYS A 87 -6.61 6.21 -4.28
C CYS A 87 -6.23 6.33 -5.77
N TYR A 88 -6.96 5.59 -6.61
CA TYR A 88 -6.98 5.69 -8.07
C TYR A 88 -8.22 6.46 -8.49
#